data_AF-A0A5B8Y1I1-F1
#
_entry.id   AF-A0A5B8Y1I1-F1
#
_cell.length_a   1.000
_cell.length_b   1.000
_cell.length_c   1.000
_cell.angle_alpha   90.00
_cell.angle_beta   90.00
_cell.angle_gamma   90.00
#
_symmetry.space_group_name_H-M   'P 1'
#
loop_
_entity.id
_entity.type
_entity.pdbx_description
1 polymer ?
#
loop_
_entity_poly.entity_id
_entity_poly.type
_entity_poly.pdbx_seq_one_letter_code
_entity_poly.pdbx_strand_id
1 'polypeptide(L)'
;MKRLLVVFFLAFGTLAGCATARTYGDQEFEKGNYNAALTRYEQAFAEGEKDWRAYHNAAKASLATADFSKAERYYAQAIRLGADIEVARELAAFYVKTSNYVSAVQMYQYLLNYEKDPRPVYTNLGAALMYAGKPLEGESFLLMAQQLDPVAKVPYLNLGILYDQHLRQPQHSLGFYKCFLTYATDEDPNRVKVDQRIRELAAKYPSAANRTIECGKPYSPDLETKSVNLKAEMEKVEKEYELFEGQAKSEESKEVVIEKMVEEDSPEKEKGTSEADRRYLIGDYEEATRIYMDQQVSKLTPLQVRRLAIGLSRLQKHAEAEMWITMALGQEETPELVRAALVSLKAIEKQDKVDELCQKFKDRAEYKEALEPCNGP
;
A
#
# COMPACT_ATOMS: atom_id res chain seq x y z
N MET A 1 48.18 17.33 -66.35
CA MET A 1 48.16 16.78 -64.97
C MET A 1 47.04 17.47 -64.18
N LYS A 2 45.81 16.93 -64.18
CA LYS A 2 44.69 17.42 -63.37
C LYS A 2 44.47 16.44 -62.22
N ARG A 3 44.57 16.93 -60.98
CA ARG A 3 44.50 16.16 -59.74
C ARG A 3 43.07 15.69 -59.49
N LEU A 4 42.92 14.39 -59.25
CA LEU A 4 41.73 13.74 -58.72
C LEU A 4 41.54 14.21 -57.26
N LEU A 5 40.39 14.79 -56.94
CA LEU A 5 40.01 15.17 -55.58
C LEU A 5 39.00 14.14 -55.08
N VAL A 6 39.50 13.16 -54.32
CA VAL A 6 38.69 12.14 -53.66
C VAL A 6 38.17 12.75 -52.36
N VAL A 7 36.86 12.96 -52.27
CA VAL A 7 36.18 13.38 -51.05
C VAL A 7 35.84 12.12 -50.24
N PHE A 8 36.58 11.90 -49.16
CA PHE A 8 36.27 10.88 -48.16
C PHE A 8 35.18 11.43 -47.22
N PHE A 9 33.94 11.02 -47.40
CA PHE A 9 32.89 11.21 -46.39
C PHE A 9 33.11 10.17 -45.28
N LEU A 10 33.79 10.58 -44.22
CA LEU A 10 33.82 9.83 -42.97
C LEU A 10 32.46 9.97 -42.28
N ALA A 11 31.61 8.96 -42.44
CA ALA A 11 30.43 8.74 -41.62
C ALA A 11 30.88 8.30 -40.21
N PHE A 12 31.29 9.26 -39.38
CA PHE A 12 31.44 9.08 -37.94
C PHE A 12 30.19 9.63 -37.26
N GLY A 13 29.35 8.76 -36.73
CA GLY A 13 28.25 9.19 -35.86
C GLY A 13 27.15 8.16 -35.82
N THR A 14 27.08 7.39 -34.73
CA THR A 14 25.83 6.83 -34.15
C THR A 14 26.06 5.95 -32.91
N LEU A 15 27.29 5.74 -32.43
CA LEU A 15 27.53 4.97 -31.19
C LEU A 15 27.88 5.81 -29.96
N ALA A 16 28.07 7.13 -30.09
CA ALA A 16 28.53 7.99 -28.99
C ALA A 16 27.41 8.73 -28.21
N GLY A 17 26.16 8.70 -28.67
CA GLY A 17 25.04 9.43 -28.03
C GLY A 17 24.59 8.79 -26.71
N CYS A 18 24.27 7.49 -26.74
CA CYS A 18 23.60 6.78 -25.64
C CYS A 18 24.38 6.83 -24.32
N ALA A 19 25.71 6.67 -24.39
CA ALA A 19 26.56 6.69 -23.20
C ALA A 19 26.63 8.07 -22.53
N THR A 20 26.39 9.16 -23.26
CA THR A 20 26.48 10.52 -22.71
C THR A 20 25.23 10.92 -21.94
N ALA A 21 24.03 10.65 -22.46
CA ALA A 21 22.80 11.02 -21.78
C ALA A 21 22.63 10.30 -20.43
N ARG A 22 22.90 8.98 -20.38
CA ARG A 22 22.86 8.22 -19.13
C ARG A 22 23.87 8.73 -18.11
N THR A 23 25.14 8.93 -18.52
CA THR A 23 26.20 9.37 -17.59
C THR A 23 25.92 10.75 -17.02
N TYR A 24 25.37 11.68 -17.81
CA TYR A 24 24.89 12.96 -17.26
C TYR A 24 23.70 12.78 -16.32
N GLY A 25 22.79 11.84 -16.59
CA GLY A 25 21.70 11.48 -15.69
C GLY A 25 22.21 10.99 -14.33
N ASP A 26 23.17 10.07 -14.33
CA ASP A 26 23.81 9.54 -13.13
C ASP A 26 24.53 10.65 -12.33
N GLN A 27 25.25 11.55 -13.00
CA GLN A 27 25.91 12.68 -12.34
C GLN A 27 24.92 13.66 -11.69
N GLU A 28 23.81 13.98 -12.36
CA GLU A 28 22.78 14.84 -11.78
C GLU A 28 22.03 14.15 -10.65
N PHE A 29 21.85 12.83 -10.73
CA PHE A 29 21.27 12.03 -9.66
C PHE A 29 22.14 12.07 -8.40
N GLU A 30 23.45 11.85 -8.54
CA GLU A 30 24.41 11.91 -7.43
C GLU A 30 24.46 13.29 -6.75
N LYS A 31 24.25 14.37 -7.52
CA LYS A 31 24.15 15.73 -6.99
C LYS A 31 22.81 16.03 -6.31
N GLY A 32 21.83 15.13 -6.38
CA GLY A 32 20.47 15.34 -5.87
C GLY A 32 19.59 16.20 -6.78
N ASN A 33 20.03 16.50 -8.01
CA ASN A 33 19.28 17.28 -9.00
C ASN A 33 18.27 16.39 -9.73
N TYR A 34 17.32 15.80 -9.00
CA TYR A 34 16.46 14.72 -9.50
C TYR A 34 15.65 15.07 -10.76
N ASN A 35 15.14 16.29 -10.90
CA ASN A 35 14.43 16.72 -12.12
C ASN A 35 15.35 16.78 -13.35
N ALA A 36 16.60 17.23 -13.17
CA ALA A 36 17.59 17.25 -14.24
C ALA A 36 18.04 15.83 -14.59
N ALA A 37 18.25 14.97 -13.59
CA ALA A 37 18.54 13.55 -13.77
C ALA A 37 17.44 12.85 -14.59
N LEU A 38 16.17 13.05 -14.22
CA LEU A 38 15.02 12.49 -14.96
C LEU A 38 14.99 12.93 -16.43
N THR A 39 15.26 14.21 -16.70
CA THR A 39 15.32 14.72 -18.08
C THR A 39 16.41 14.01 -18.89
N ARG A 40 17.57 13.75 -18.28
CA ARG A 40 18.68 13.04 -18.93
C ARG A 40 18.42 11.55 -19.09
N TYR A 41 17.80 10.91 -18.11
CA TYR A 41 17.38 9.51 -18.21
C TYR A 41 16.34 9.31 -19.31
N GLU A 42 15.31 10.16 -19.39
CA GLU A 42 14.31 10.10 -20.47
C GLU A 42 14.95 10.27 -21.86
N GLN A 43 15.92 11.17 -21.99
CA GLN A 43 16.72 11.30 -23.21
C GLN A 43 17.47 10.00 -23.51
N ALA A 44 18.16 9.41 -22.52
CA ALA A 44 18.87 8.15 -22.70
C ALA A 44 17.92 7.01 -23.13
N PHE A 45 16.73 6.93 -22.54
CA PHE A 45 15.71 5.93 -22.90
C PHE A 45 15.21 6.13 -24.34
N ALA A 46 14.98 7.37 -24.77
CA ALA A 46 14.60 7.70 -26.14
C ALA A 46 15.70 7.33 -27.16
N GLU A 47 16.96 7.37 -26.74
CA GLU A 47 18.12 6.94 -27.52
C GLU A 47 18.35 5.41 -27.48
N GLY A 48 17.54 4.67 -26.71
CA GLY A 48 17.56 3.21 -26.66
C GLY A 48 18.36 2.60 -25.51
N GLU A 49 18.63 3.36 -24.44
CA GLU A 49 19.23 2.83 -23.21
C GLU A 49 18.38 1.71 -22.59
N LYS A 50 19.05 0.61 -22.25
CA LYS A 50 18.46 -0.64 -21.75
C LYS A 50 19.14 -1.17 -20.48
N ASP A 51 20.09 -0.43 -19.91
CA ASP A 51 20.64 -0.76 -18.59
C ASP A 51 19.58 -0.54 -17.50
N TRP A 52 19.23 -1.60 -16.79
CA TRP A 52 18.26 -1.55 -15.70
C TRP A 52 18.65 -0.55 -14.61
N ARG A 53 19.95 -0.27 -14.42
CA ARG A 53 20.45 0.69 -13.42
C ARG A 53 19.98 2.11 -13.70
N ALA A 54 19.91 2.49 -14.98
CA ALA A 54 19.40 3.80 -15.38
C ALA A 54 17.91 3.93 -15.05
N TYR A 55 17.13 2.88 -15.30
CA TYR A 55 15.72 2.83 -14.91
C TYR A 55 15.55 2.83 -13.38
N HIS A 56 16.39 2.10 -12.63
CA HIS A 56 16.36 2.11 -11.17
C HIS A 56 16.67 3.49 -10.59
N ASN A 57 17.72 4.16 -11.07
CA ASN A 57 18.04 5.52 -10.65
C ASN A 57 16.95 6.52 -11.05
N ALA A 58 16.35 6.38 -12.24
CA ALA A 58 15.19 7.18 -12.64
C ALA A 58 13.98 6.93 -11.73
N ALA A 59 13.77 5.69 -11.28
CA ALA A 59 12.72 5.36 -10.32
C ALA A 59 12.95 6.07 -8.99
N LYS A 60 14.17 6.00 -8.44
CA LYS A 60 14.56 6.71 -7.21
C LYS A 60 14.45 8.23 -7.34
N ALA A 61 14.82 8.79 -8.49
CA ALA A 61 14.66 10.22 -8.77
C ALA A 61 13.19 10.62 -8.84
N SER A 62 12.34 9.76 -9.41
CA SER A 62 10.88 9.95 -9.45
C SER A 62 10.29 9.88 -8.04
N LEU A 63 10.74 8.96 -7.19
CA LEU A 63 10.35 8.93 -5.77
C LEU A 63 10.74 10.21 -5.03
N ALA A 64 11.97 10.69 -5.22
CA ALA A 64 12.46 11.91 -4.57
C ALA A 64 11.71 13.18 -5.01
N THR A 65 11.09 13.13 -6.19
CA THR A 65 10.24 14.20 -6.75
C THR A 65 8.75 13.94 -6.54
N ALA A 66 8.39 12.88 -5.81
CA ALA A 66 7.02 12.42 -5.55
C ALA A 66 6.19 12.08 -6.81
N ASP A 67 6.84 11.80 -7.95
CA ASP A 67 6.20 11.24 -9.14
C ASP A 67 6.10 9.71 -9.02
N PHE A 68 5.14 9.27 -8.21
CA PHE A 68 4.93 7.85 -7.88
C PHE A 68 4.57 7.00 -9.10
N SER A 69 3.81 7.54 -10.05
CA SER A 69 3.45 6.85 -11.27
C SER A 69 4.67 6.57 -12.16
N LYS A 70 5.60 7.54 -12.30
CA LYS A 70 6.86 7.29 -13.01
C LYS A 70 7.77 6.34 -12.23
N ALA A 71 7.85 6.48 -10.92
CA ALA A 71 8.65 5.59 -10.08
C ALA A 71 8.25 4.12 -10.30
N GLU A 72 6.95 3.82 -10.23
CA GLU A 72 6.42 2.49 -10.49
C GLU A 72 6.77 1.98 -11.90
N ARG A 73 6.55 2.81 -12.93
CA ARG A 73 6.89 2.45 -14.33
C ARG A 73 8.37 2.12 -14.49
N TYR A 74 9.25 2.89 -13.87
CA TYR A 74 10.69 2.70 -13.96
C TYR A 74 11.19 1.51 -13.14
N TYR A 75 10.67 1.30 -11.93
CA TYR A 75 10.95 0.09 -11.16
C TYR A 75 10.51 -1.16 -11.93
N ALA A 76 9.28 -1.20 -12.45
CA ALA A 76 8.79 -2.31 -13.24
C ALA A 76 9.65 -2.55 -14.50
N GLN A 77 10.09 -1.47 -15.16
CA GLN A 77 10.98 -1.58 -16.31
C GLN A 77 12.37 -2.09 -15.95
N ALA A 78 12.94 -1.65 -14.83
CA ALA A 78 14.22 -2.16 -14.32
C ALA A 78 14.13 -3.66 -14.04
N ILE A 79 13.07 -4.11 -13.35
CA ILE A 79 12.81 -5.53 -13.08
C ILE A 79 12.69 -6.33 -14.39
N ARG A 80 11.93 -5.84 -15.38
CA ARG A 80 11.83 -6.48 -16.72
C ARG A 80 13.16 -6.59 -17.46
N LEU A 81 14.10 -5.69 -17.18
CA LEU A 81 15.44 -5.68 -17.75
C LEU A 81 16.45 -6.51 -16.95
N GLY A 82 16.00 -7.28 -15.95
CA GLY A 82 16.84 -8.15 -15.15
C GLY A 82 17.55 -7.43 -14.00
N ALA A 83 16.90 -6.43 -13.39
CA ALA A 83 17.40 -5.84 -12.17
C ALA A 83 17.50 -6.86 -11.03
N ASP A 84 18.43 -6.58 -10.10
CA ASP A 84 18.65 -7.41 -8.92
C ASP A 84 17.39 -7.46 -8.03
N ILE A 85 17.28 -8.52 -7.21
CA ILE A 85 16.13 -8.75 -6.33
C ILE A 85 15.89 -7.60 -5.35
N GLU A 86 16.94 -6.85 -5.00
CA GLU A 86 16.86 -5.63 -4.18
C GLU A 86 15.91 -4.59 -4.78
N VAL A 87 15.88 -4.46 -6.11
CA VAL A 87 15.00 -3.50 -6.80
C VAL A 87 13.53 -3.89 -6.64
N ALA A 88 13.22 -5.19 -6.68
CA ALA A 88 11.87 -5.70 -6.41
C ALA A 88 11.46 -5.47 -4.94
N ARG A 89 12.41 -5.59 -4.01
CA ARG A 89 12.21 -5.31 -2.59
C ARG A 89 11.95 -3.83 -2.33
N GLU A 90 12.72 -2.94 -2.97
CA GLU A 90 12.46 -1.50 -2.92
C GLU A 90 11.07 -1.16 -3.46
N LEU A 91 10.64 -1.78 -4.56
CA LEU A 91 9.30 -1.60 -5.12
C LEU A 91 8.21 -2.09 -4.15
N ALA A 92 8.38 -3.26 -3.53
CA ALA A 92 7.46 -3.77 -2.51
C ALA A 92 7.35 -2.80 -1.31
N ALA A 93 8.49 -2.34 -0.79
CA ALA A 93 8.54 -1.38 0.30
C ALA A 93 7.92 -0.03 -0.07
N PHE A 94 8.10 0.41 -1.31
CA PHE A 94 7.44 1.59 -1.85
C PHE A 94 5.92 1.43 -1.86
N TYR A 95 5.39 0.31 -2.34
CA TYR A 95 3.96 0.04 -2.32
C TYR A 95 3.39 0.01 -0.90
N VAL A 96 4.10 -0.58 0.06
CA VAL A 96 3.73 -0.52 1.48
C VAL A 96 3.69 0.92 1.99
N LYS A 97 4.75 1.70 1.74
CA LYS A 97 4.87 3.09 2.20
C LYS A 97 3.79 4.00 1.60
N THR A 98 3.35 3.70 0.39
CA THR A 98 2.26 4.41 -0.30
C THR A 98 0.88 3.79 -0.05
N SER A 99 0.78 2.83 0.87
CA SER A 99 -0.46 2.10 1.21
C SER A 99 -1.11 1.37 0.04
N ASN A 100 -0.38 1.11 -1.05
CA ASN A 100 -0.83 0.26 -2.15
C ASN A 100 -0.57 -1.21 -1.80
N TYR A 101 -1.31 -1.71 -0.83
CA TYR A 101 -1.08 -3.05 -0.27
C TYR A 101 -1.37 -4.17 -1.26
N VAL A 102 -2.27 -3.98 -2.23
CA VAL A 102 -2.54 -4.98 -3.29
C VAL A 102 -1.31 -5.18 -4.17
N SER A 103 -0.68 -4.09 -4.62
CA SER A 103 0.57 -4.20 -5.39
C SER A 103 1.73 -4.69 -4.53
N ALA A 104 1.77 -4.32 -3.24
CA ALA A 104 2.76 -4.88 -2.31
C ALA A 104 2.63 -6.41 -2.18
N VAL A 105 1.41 -6.94 -2.08
CA VAL A 105 1.14 -8.38 -2.05
C VAL A 105 1.70 -9.06 -3.30
N GLN A 106 1.45 -8.51 -4.49
CA GLN A 106 1.99 -9.05 -5.74
C GLN A 106 3.52 -9.08 -5.73
N MET A 107 4.16 -8.01 -5.24
CA MET A 107 5.62 -7.95 -5.15
C MET A 107 6.19 -8.89 -4.09
N TYR A 108 5.53 -9.08 -2.94
CA TYR A 108 5.98 -10.04 -1.94
C TYR A 108 5.77 -11.49 -2.40
N GLN A 109 4.71 -11.78 -3.15
CA GLN A 109 4.53 -13.07 -3.81
C GLN A 109 5.64 -13.32 -4.84
N TYR A 110 6.01 -12.30 -5.63
CA TYR A 110 7.19 -12.36 -6.49
C TYR A 110 8.44 -12.70 -5.66
N LEU A 111 8.69 -11.96 -4.58
CA LEU A 111 9.88 -12.12 -3.74
C LEU A 111 9.98 -13.52 -3.10
N LEU A 112 8.86 -14.18 -2.76
CA LEU A 112 8.87 -15.53 -2.18
C LEU A 112 9.56 -16.56 -3.08
N ASN A 113 9.53 -16.36 -4.40
CA ASN A 113 10.11 -17.29 -5.37
C ASN A 113 11.63 -17.11 -5.54
N TYR A 114 12.19 -15.97 -5.15
CA TYR A 114 13.58 -15.62 -5.45
C TYR A 114 14.43 -15.32 -4.21
N GLU A 115 13.81 -14.98 -3.08
CA GLU A 115 14.52 -14.70 -1.84
C GLU A 115 15.09 -15.97 -1.24
N LYS A 116 16.37 -15.93 -0.87
CA LYS A 116 17.03 -17.06 -0.20
C LYS A 116 16.48 -17.30 1.20
N ASP A 117 16.12 -16.20 1.87
CA ASP A 117 15.51 -16.21 3.19
C ASP A 117 14.07 -15.72 3.07
N PRO A 118 13.08 -16.62 3.08
CA PRO A 118 11.69 -16.24 2.90
C PRO A 118 11.07 -15.67 4.19
N ARG A 119 11.76 -15.72 5.35
CA ARG A 119 11.18 -15.31 6.65
C ARG A 119 10.69 -13.85 6.63
N PRO A 120 11.49 -12.85 6.23
CA PRO A 120 11.01 -11.47 6.16
C PRO A 120 9.90 -11.29 5.10
N VAL A 121 9.93 -12.09 4.04
CA VAL A 121 8.93 -12.03 2.98
C VAL A 121 7.57 -12.53 3.49
N TYR A 122 7.54 -13.62 4.25
CA TYR A 122 6.31 -14.11 4.90
C TYR A 122 5.74 -13.09 5.88
N THR A 123 6.58 -12.48 6.72
CA THR A 123 6.17 -11.42 7.63
C THR A 123 5.53 -10.24 6.88
N ASN A 124 6.20 -9.76 5.83
CA ASN A 124 5.73 -8.60 5.08
C ASN A 124 4.51 -8.90 4.20
N LEU A 125 4.45 -10.08 3.58
CA LEU A 125 3.28 -10.54 2.82
C LEU A 125 2.07 -10.65 3.74
N GLY A 126 2.24 -11.25 4.92
CA GLY A 126 1.18 -11.36 5.91
C GLY A 126 0.63 -9.99 6.33
N ALA A 127 1.52 -9.03 6.60
CA ALA A 127 1.14 -7.66 6.92
C ALA A 127 0.48 -6.94 5.73
N ALA A 128 1.00 -7.10 4.51
CA ALA A 128 0.42 -6.50 3.31
C ALA A 128 -0.99 -7.07 3.03
N LEU A 129 -1.21 -8.38 3.15
CA LEU A 129 -2.53 -9.02 3.02
C LEU A 129 -3.52 -8.50 4.07
N MET A 130 -3.06 -8.36 5.31
CA MET A 130 -3.86 -7.80 6.40
C MET A 130 -4.36 -6.39 6.06
N TYR A 131 -3.47 -5.49 5.60
CA TYR A 131 -3.86 -4.12 5.21
C TYR A 131 -4.57 -4.03 3.85
N ALA A 132 -4.43 -5.05 2.98
CA ALA A 132 -5.20 -5.19 1.76
C ALA A 132 -6.64 -5.73 2.00
N GLY A 133 -7.06 -5.89 3.25
CA GLY A 133 -8.40 -6.36 3.60
C GLY A 133 -8.57 -7.88 3.57
N LYS A 134 -7.46 -8.63 3.57
CA LYS A 134 -7.43 -10.10 3.58
C LYS A 134 -6.79 -10.65 4.87
N PRO A 135 -7.36 -10.36 6.05
CA PRO A 135 -6.70 -10.65 7.33
C PRO A 135 -6.53 -12.15 7.60
N LEU A 136 -7.41 -13.03 7.13
CA LEU A 136 -7.25 -14.49 7.34
C LEU A 136 -6.11 -15.09 6.49
N GLU A 137 -5.96 -14.59 5.26
CA GLU A 137 -4.79 -14.94 4.43
C GLU A 137 -3.51 -14.39 5.10
N GLY A 138 -3.55 -13.12 5.56
CA GLY A 138 -2.45 -12.48 6.26
C GLY A 138 -2.01 -13.22 7.52
N GLU A 139 -2.96 -13.67 8.33
CA GLU A 139 -2.72 -14.48 9.52
C GLU A 139 -1.93 -15.74 9.19
N SER A 140 -2.32 -16.46 8.13
CA SER A 140 -1.65 -17.70 7.73
C SER A 140 -0.16 -17.46 7.43
N PHE A 141 0.18 -16.37 6.74
CA PHE A 141 1.56 -16.02 6.43
C PHE A 141 2.35 -15.53 7.65
N LEU A 142 1.72 -14.76 8.54
CA LEU A 142 2.35 -14.35 9.80
C LEU A 142 2.63 -15.54 10.73
N LEU A 143 1.73 -16.53 10.77
CA LEU A 143 1.95 -17.77 11.52
C LEU A 143 3.08 -18.61 10.91
N MET A 144 3.17 -18.70 9.58
CA MET A 144 4.32 -19.34 8.93
C MET A 144 5.63 -18.62 9.28
N ALA A 145 5.66 -17.29 9.26
CA ALA A 145 6.83 -16.52 9.66
C ALA A 145 7.22 -16.80 11.13
N GLN A 146 6.24 -16.83 12.04
CA GLN A 146 6.44 -17.17 13.45
C GLN A 146 6.94 -18.61 13.65
N GLN A 147 6.48 -19.57 12.86
CA GLN A 147 6.94 -20.95 12.96
C GLN A 147 8.36 -21.15 12.44
N LEU A 148 8.74 -20.40 11.39
CA LEU A 148 10.09 -20.43 10.83
C LEU A 148 11.13 -19.77 11.74
N ASP A 149 10.73 -18.72 12.47
CA ASP A 149 11.53 -18.12 13.52
C ASP A 149 10.69 -17.82 14.77
N PRO A 150 10.62 -18.77 15.73
CA PRO A 150 9.80 -18.63 16.92
C PRO A 150 10.21 -17.51 17.87
N VAL A 151 11.41 -16.94 17.72
CA VAL A 151 11.90 -15.83 18.56
C VAL A 151 11.90 -14.49 17.81
N ALA A 152 11.54 -14.48 16.52
CA ALA A 152 11.35 -13.24 15.77
C ALA A 152 10.17 -12.46 16.33
N LYS A 153 10.45 -11.24 16.81
CA LYS A 153 9.45 -10.36 17.43
C LYS A 153 8.43 -9.79 16.44
N VAL A 154 8.81 -9.52 15.19
CA VAL A 154 7.97 -8.81 14.22
C VAL A 154 6.71 -9.61 13.82
N PRO A 155 6.76 -10.93 13.59
CA PRO A 155 5.55 -11.73 13.43
C PRO A 155 4.57 -11.60 14.60
N TYR A 156 5.05 -11.59 15.85
CA TYR A 156 4.18 -11.39 17.03
C TYR A 156 3.56 -9.99 17.05
N LEU A 157 4.30 -8.95 16.67
CA LEU A 157 3.76 -7.59 16.55
C LEU A 157 2.61 -7.55 15.53
N ASN A 158 2.86 -8.08 14.33
CA ASN A 158 1.88 -8.07 13.25
C ASN A 158 0.66 -8.94 13.57
N LEU A 159 0.83 -10.09 14.23
CA LEU A 159 -0.30 -10.91 14.72
C LEU A 159 -1.09 -10.14 15.80
N GLY A 160 -0.41 -9.44 16.70
CA GLY A 160 -1.05 -8.57 17.69
C GLY A 160 -1.94 -7.50 17.05
N ILE A 161 -1.42 -6.82 16.03
CA ILE A 161 -2.14 -5.80 15.24
C ILE A 161 -3.32 -6.43 14.48
N LEU A 162 -3.09 -7.58 13.84
CA LEU A 162 -4.10 -8.31 13.09
C LEU A 162 -5.31 -8.63 13.94
N TYR A 163 -5.07 -9.19 15.13
CA TYR A 163 -6.14 -9.54 16.06
C TYR A 163 -6.76 -8.32 16.75
N ASP A 164 -6.01 -7.25 16.98
CA ASP A 164 -6.53 -5.99 17.55
C ASP A 164 -7.47 -5.28 16.57
N GLN A 165 -6.97 -5.02 15.37
CA GLN A 165 -7.55 -4.03 14.45
C GLN A 165 -8.38 -4.67 13.33
N HIS A 166 -7.96 -5.83 12.82
CA HIS A 166 -8.56 -6.43 11.63
C HIS A 166 -9.56 -7.54 11.96
N LEU A 167 -9.28 -8.37 12.98
CA LEU A 167 -10.19 -9.42 13.43
C LEU A 167 -11.00 -9.05 14.69
N ARG A 168 -10.62 -7.98 15.40
CA ARG A 168 -11.28 -7.49 16.62
C ARG A 168 -11.43 -8.56 17.71
N GLN A 169 -10.37 -9.34 17.96
CA GLN A 169 -10.29 -10.38 18.99
C GLN A 169 -9.25 -9.98 20.06
N PRO A 170 -9.64 -9.16 21.05
CA PRO A 170 -8.71 -8.57 22.01
C PRO A 170 -7.93 -9.62 22.84
N GLN A 171 -8.52 -10.80 23.07
CA GLN A 171 -7.88 -11.89 23.79
C GLN A 171 -6.66 -12.46 23.07
N HIS A 172 -6.71 -12.56 21.74
CA HIS A 172 -5.58 -13.03 20.94
C HIS A 172 -4.54 -11.93 20.79
N SER A 173 -5.00 -10.70 20.53
CA SER A 173 -4.14 -9.52 20.44
C SER A 173 -3.25 -9.34 21.67
N LEU A 174 -3.83 -9.40 22.88
CA LEU A 174 -3.08 -9.29 24.14
C LEU A 174 -2.00 -10.37 24.28
N GLY A 175 -2.29 -11.60 23.87
CA GLY A 175 -1.30 -12.69 23.88
C GLY A 175 -0.13 -12.42 22.94
N PHE A 176 -0.41 -12.03 21.70
CA PHE A 176 0.62 -11.75 20.70
C PHE A 176 1.47 -10.52 21.03
N TYR A 177 0.86 -9.45 21.52
CA TYR A 177 1.60 -8.28 22.00
C TYR A 177 2.52 -8.60 23.20
N LYS A 178 2.08 -9.45 24.14
CA LYS A 178 2.94 -9.93 25.23
C LYS A 178 4.13 -10.76 24.70
N CYS A 179 3.91 -11.58 23.66
CA CYS A 179 5.00 -12.30 23.02
C CYS A 179 5.98 -11.39 22.27
N PHE A 180 5.48 -10.33 21.61
CA PHE A 180 6.35 -9.29 21.07
C PHE A 180 7.24 -8.68 22.17
N LEU A 181 6.67 -8.26 23.30
CA LEU A 181 7.43 -7.64 24.40
C LEU A 181 8.44 -8.60 25.07
N THR A 182 8.21 -9.91 24.97
CA THR A 182 9.12 -10.95 25.47
C THR A 182 10.43 -10.98 24.67
N TYR A 183 10.36 -10.74 23.35
CA TYR A 183 11.51 -10.80 22.45
C TYR A 183 12.02 -9.42 22.00
N ALA A 184 11.28 -8.33 22.29
CA ALA A 184 11.71 -6.96 22.04
C ALA A 184 12.77 -6.51 23.07
N THR A 185 13.81 -5.84 22.60
CA THR A 185 14.78 -5.14 23.48
C THR A 185 14.17 -3.84 23.99
N ASP A 186 14.78 -3.23 25.01
CA ASP A 186 14.28 -1.98 25.57
C ASP A 186 14.38 -0.80 24.57
N GLU A 187 15.28 -0.89 23.59
CA GLU A 187 15.46 0.10 22.52
C GLU A 187 14.49 -0.09 21.32
N ASP A 188 13.66 -1.13 21.34
CA ASP A 188 12.71 -1.37 20.24
C ASP A 188 11.71 -0.21 20.13
N PRO A 189 11.60 0.46 18.96
CA PRO A 189 10.75 1.64 18.79
C PRO A 189 9.26 1.35 19.04
N ASN A 190 8.84 0.08 18.95
CA ASN A 190 7.45 -0.33 19.13
C ASN A 190 7.13 -0.73 20.56
N ARG A 191 8.12 -0.89 21.44
CA ARG A 191 7.92 -1.41 22.81
C ARG A 191 6.95 -0.56 23.63
N VAL A 192 7.21 0.74 23.75
CA VAL A 192 6.39 1.67 24.53
C VAL A 192 4.96 1.70 24.03
N LYS A 193 4.83 1.72 22.70
CA LYS A 193 3.54 1.84 22.04
C LYS A 193 2.69 0.57 22.20
N VAL A 194 3.31 -0.60 22.07
CA VAL A 194 2.66 -1.89 22.33
C VAL A 194 2.28 -2.04 23.80
N ASP A 195 3.16 -1.65 24.72
CA ASP A 195 2.90 -1.69 26.17
C ASP A 195 1.73 -0.78 26.56
N GLN A 196 1.64 0.41 25.97
CA GLN A 196 0.46 1.27 26.10
C GLN A 196 -0.81 0.59 25.57
N ARG A 197 -0.75 0.00 24.36
CA ARG A 197 -1.90 -0.65 23.76
C ARG A 197 -2.39 -1.85 24.57
N ILE A 198 -1.48 -2.61 25.18
CA ILE A 198 -1.83 -3.70 26.11
C ILE A 198 -2.62 -3.16 27.31
N ARG A 199 -2.20 -2.04 27.92
CA ARG A 199 -2.92 -1.42 29.05
C ARG A 199 -4.34 -1.01 28.66
N GLU A 200 -4.49 -0.37 27.50
CA GLU A 200 -5.80 0.06 26.97
C GLU A 200 -6.72 -1.13 26.75
N LEU A 201 -6.24 -2.17 26.06
CA LEU A 201 -7.01 -3.38 25.77
C LEU A 201 -7.37 -4.15 27.05
N ALA A 202 -6.45 -4.25 28.02
CA ALA A 202 -6.70 -4.92 29.28
C ALA A 202 -7.71 -4.17 30.17
N ALA A 203 -7.66 -2.83 30.18
CA ALA A 203 -8.65 -2.02 30.89
C ALA A 203 -10.05 -2.13 30.26
N LYS A 204 -10.11 -2.14 28.92
CA LYS A 204 -11.38 -2.22 28.17
C LYS A 204 -11.98 -3.63 28.18
N TYR A 205 -11.13 -4.68 28.18
CA TYR A 205 -11.54 -6.08 28.13
C TYR A 205 -10.86 -6.91 29.25
N PRO A 206 -11.26 -6.77 30.52
CA PRO A 206 -10.59 -7.46 31.63
C PRO A 206 -10.61 -8.99 31.52
N SER A 207 -11.65 -9.58 30.92
CA SER A 207 -11.75 -11.02 30.69
C SER A 207 -10.81 -11.54 29.60
N ALA A 208 -10.40 -10.68 28.66
CA ALA A 208 -9.49 -11.02 27.57
C ALA A 208 -8.04 -11.23 28.04
N ALA A 209 -7.67 -10.65 29.19
CA ALA A 209 -6.34 -10.77 29.77
C ALA A 209 -6.00 -12.18 30.29
N ASN A 210 -7.02 -13.05 30.45
CA ASN A 210 -6.88 -14.40 31.00
C ASN A 210 -6.47 -15.46 29.97
N ARG A 211 -6.55 -15.20 28.66
CA ARG A 211 -6.10 -16.13 27.63
C ARG A 211 -4.59 -15.97 27.44
N THR A 212 -3.86 -17.08 27.54
CA THR A 212 -2.39 -17.11 27.39
C THR A 212 -2.02 -17.70 26.04
N ILE A 213 -1.26 -16.93 25.25
CA ILE A 213 -0.53 -17.44 24.10
C ILE A 213 0.88 -17.79 24.57
N GLU A 214 1.33 -19.01 24.28
CA GLU A 214 2.69 -19.45 24.60
C GLU A 214 3.68 -18.94 23.55
N CYS A 215 4.56 -18.03 23.95
CA CYS A 215 5.57 -17.45 23.07
C CYS A 215 6.62 -18.51 22.69
N GLY A 216 7.06 -18.48 21.42
CA GLY A 216 8.04 -19.44 20.90
C GLY A 216 7.46 -20.82 20.57
N LYS A 217 6.14 -21.01 20.70
CA LYS A 217 5.43 -22.23 20.27
C LYS A 217 4.59 -21.95 19.04
N PRO A 218 4.42 -22.92 18.13
CA PRO A 218 3.47 -22.79 17.03
C PRO A 218 2.08 -22.49 17.58
N TYR A 219 1.51 -21.35 17.21
CA TYR A 219 0.11 -21.05 17.48
C TYR A 219 -0.76 -21.70 16.40
N SER A 220 -1.78 -22.44 16.83
CA SER A 220 -2.87 -22.89 15.96
C SER A 220 -4.12 -22.14 16.38
N PRO A 221 -4.76 -21.38 15.48
CA PRO A 221 -6.10 -20.89 15.73
C PRO A 221 -7.02 -22.07 16.09
N ASP A 222 -7.97 -21.88 16.99
CA ASP A 222 -9.05 -22.83 17.20
C ASP A 222 -9.90 -22.86 15.93
N LEU A 223 -9.51 -23.69 14.97
CA LEU A 223 -10.25 -23.91 13.74
C LEU A 223 -11.57 -24.59 14.13
N GLU A 224 -12.68 -23.86 14.10
CA GLU A 224 -13.91 -24.51 13.65
C GLU A 224 -13.59 -25.06 12.25
N THR A 225 -13.42 -26.38 12.21
CA THR A 225 -12.78 -27.14 11.13
C THR A 225 -13.21 -26.74 9.73
N LYS A 226 -12.34 -26.05 8.99
CA LYS A 226 -12.19 -26.24 7.55
C LYS A 226 -10.70 -26.28 7.19
N SER A 227 -10.20 -27.49 6.99
CA SER A 227 -8.85 -27.76 6.50
C SER A 227 -8.65 -27.13 5.11
N VAL A 228 -7.80 -26.12 5.02
CA VAL A 228 -7.33 -25.59 3.73
C VAL A 228 -6.08 -26.38 3.33
N ASN A 229 -6.10 -26.93 2.11
CA ASN A 229 -4.96 -27.67 1.56
C ASN A 229 -3.92 -26.67 1.03
N LEU A 230 -2.96 -26.28 1.87
CA LEU A 230 -1.90 -25.34 1.53
C LEU A 230 -1.17 -25.69 0.23
N LYS A 231 -0.95 -26.99 -0.02
CA LYS A 231 -0.24 -27.44 -1.22
C LYS A 231 -1.01 -27.13 -2.51
N ALA A 232 -2.33 -27.27 -2.48
CA ALA A 232 -3.18 -26.97 -3.63
C ALA A 232 -3.32 -25.46 -3.89
N GLU A 233 -3.20 -24.62 -2.86
CA GLU A 233 -3.16 -23.16 -3.04
C GLU A 233 -1.78 -22.70 -3.53
N MET A 234 -0.70 -23.30 -3.06
CA MET A 234 0.66 -23.04 -3.58
C MET A 234 0.80 -23.44 -5.05
N GLU A 235 0.26 -24.59 -5.47
CA GLU A 235 0.29 -25.05 -6.88
C GLU A 235 -0.52 -24.15 -7.84
N LYS A 236 -1.53 -23.42 -7.35
CA LYS A 236 -2.26 -22.42 -8.17
C LYS A 236 -1.41 -21.18 -8.43
N VAL A 237 -0.67 -20.73 -7.43
CA VAL A 237 0.24 -19.58 -7.52
C VAL A 237 1.45 -19.90 -8.41
N GLU A 238 1.95 -21.14 -8.35
CA GLU A 238 3.08 -21.62 -9.17
C GLU A 238 2.77 -21.66 -10.68
N LYS A 239 1.54 -22.06 -11.07
CA LYS A 239 1.14 -22.17 -12.49
C LYS A 239 1.01 -20.85 -13.24
N GLU A 240 0.85 -19.73 -12.53
CA GLU A 240 0.87 -18.40 -13.14
C GLU A 240 2.30 -17.91 -13.44
N TYR A 241 3.32 -18.62 -12.96
CA TYR A 241 4.68 -18.14 -12.82
C TYR A 241 5.74 -18.80 -13.72
N GLU A 242 5.41 -19.86 -14.47
CA GLU A 242 6.34 -20.55 -15.38
C GLU A 242 6.92 -19.66 -16.51
N LEU A 243 6.52 -18.38 -16.61
CA LEU A 243 6.94 -17.49 -17.69
C LEU A 243 8.30 -16.79 -17.48
N PHE A 244 8.89 -16.78 -16.28
CA PHE A 244 10.10 -15.98 -16.01
C PHE A 244 11.00 -16.53 -14.89
N GLU A 245 11.75 -17.61 -15.15
CA GLU A 245 12.81 -18.09 -14.25
C GLU A 245 14.20 -17.88 -14.86
N GLY A 246 15.12 -17.25 -14.12
CA GLY A 246 16.49 -17.05 -14.59
C GLY A 246 17.50 -16.37 -13.66
N GLN A 247 17.38 -16.58 -12.34
CA GLN A 247 18.41 -16.53 -11.26
C GLN A 247 19.54 -15.46 -11.25
N ALA A 248 19.64 -14.70 -10.14
CA ALA A 248 20.91 -14.43 -9.42
C ALA A 248 20.68 -13.84 -8.01
N LYS A 249 21.68 -13.98 -7.14
CA LYS A 249 21.64 -14.04 -5.67
C LYS A 249 22.19 -12.80 -4.92
N SER A 250 21.52 -12.43 -3.81
CA SER A 250 21.93 -11.88 -2.47
C SER A 250 22.93 -10.71 -2.33
N GLU A 251 22.72 -9.69 -1.48
CA GLU A 251 22.67 -9.76 0.01
C GLU A 251 21.95 -8.57 0.71
N GLU A 252 21.50 -8.83 1.94
CA GLU A 252 20.96 -8.00 3.06
C GLU A 252 19.73 -7.07 2.88
N SER A 253 18.55 -7.61 3.18
CA SER A 253 17.28 -6.90 3.43
C SER A 253 17.11 -6.55 4.89
N LYS A 254 16.77 -5.30 5.17
CA LYS A 254 16.13 -4.94 6.44
C LYS A 254 14.65 -5.33 6.37
N GLU A 255 14.19 -6.03 7.40
CA GLU A 255 12.78 -6.34 7.63
C GLU A 255 11.96 -5.05 7.65
N VAL A 256 10.93 -4.97 6.79
CA VAL A 256 10.03 -3.82 6.72
C VAL A 256 8.99 -4.01 7.82
N VAL A 257 9.29 -3.52 9.02
CA VAL A 257 8.28 -3.37 10.06
C VAL A 257 7.24 -2.37 9.54
N ILE A 258 6.05 -2.85 9.19
CA ILE A 258 4.92 -1.97 8.92
C ILE A 258 4.43 -1.44 10.27
N GLU A 259 5.05 -0.37 10.75
CA GLU A 259 4.46 0.45 11.81
C GLU A 259 3.18 1.09 11.26
N LYS A 260 2.05 0.39 11.36
CA LYS A 260 0.77 1.03 11.64
C LYS A 260 0.40 0.78 13.08
N MET A 261 1.24 1.39 13.90
CA MET A 261 0.80 2.06 15.09
C MET A 261 -0.45 2.87 14.78
N VAL A 262 -1.62 2.38 15.21
CA VAL A 262 -2.75 3.28 15.46
C VAL A 262 -2.28 4.17 16.61
N GLU A 263 -1.76 5.33 16.25
CA GLU A 263 -1.95 6.53 17.07
C GLU A 263 -3.46 6.78 17.08
N GLU A 264 -4.10 6.62 18.23
CA GLU A 264 -5.27 7.43 18.52
C GLU A 264 -4.75 8.87 18.69
N ASP A 265 -5.08 9.69 17.70
CA ASP A 265 -5.25 11.14 17.72
C ASP A 265 -4.28 11.97 18.60
N SER A 266 -3.19 12.43 18.00
CA SER A 266 -2.81 13.85 18.07
C SER A 266 -1.83 14.21 16.94
N PRO A 267 -1.97 15.36 16.28
CA PRO A 267 -1.42 15.57 14.95
C PRO A 267 0.01 16.10 15.00
N GLU A 268 0.88 15.56 14.13
CA GLU A 268 1.92 16.26 13.33
C GLU A 268 2.95 15.23 12.82
N LYS A 269 3.26 15.03 11.53
CA LYS A 269 3.19 15.88 10.33
C LYS A 269 3.13 14.98 9.09
N GLU A 270 1.96 14.80 8.51
CA GLU A 270 1.85 14.52 7.07
C GLU A 270 2.17 15.82 6.33
N LYS A 271 3.28 15.86 5.60
CA LYS A 271 3.53 16.94 4.63
C LYS A 271 2.49 16.81 3.51
N GLY A 272 1.43 17.61 3.57
CA GLY A 272 0.49 17.83 2.47
C GLY A 272 -1.00 17.73 2.80
N THR A 273 -1.37 17.26 3.99
CA THR A 273 -2.78 17.02 4.36
C THR A 273 -3.39 18.29 4.98
N SER A 274 -4.45 18.83 4.39
CA SER A 274 -5.08 20.07 4.87
C SER A 274 -5.71 19.86 6.25
N GLU A 275 -5.93 20.94 7.02
CA GLU A 275 -6.58 20.85 8.34
C GLU A 275 -7.94 20.13 8.27
N ALA A 276 -8.71 20.39 7.23
CA ALA A 276 -9.99 19.71 6.98
C ALA A 276 -9.82 18.20 6.77
N ASP A 277 -8.77 17.80 6.06
CA ASP A 277 -8.47 16.39 5.80
C ASP A 277 -8.10 15.64 7.07
N ARG A 278 -7.34 16.27 7.96
CA ARG A 278 -6.99 15.70 9.27
C ARG A 278 -8.25 15.49 10.13
N ARG A 279 -9.12 16.49 10.19
CA ARG A 279 -10.39 16.42 10.93
C ARG A 279 -11.34 15.37 10.38
N TYR A 280 -11.42 15.25 9.06
CA TYR A 280 -12.23 14.22 8.42
C TYR A 280 -11.78 12.82 8.83
N LEU A 281 -10.47 12.57 8.85
CA LEU A 281 -9.89 11.26 9.16
C LEU A 281 -10.16 10.80 10.60
N ILE A 282 -10.25 11.74 11.55
CA ILE A 282 -10.57 11.46 12.96
C ILE A 282 -12.07 11.42 13.25
N GLY A 283 -12.92 11.57 12.21
CA GLY A 283 -14.37 11.56 12.36
C GLY A 283 -14.99 12.88 12.82
N ASP A 284 -14.20 13.97 12.93
CA ASP A 284 -14.68 15.33 13.15
C ASP A 284 -15.26 15.91 11.85
N TYR A 285 -16.35 15.29 11.38
CA TYR A 285 -17.00 15.64 10.13
C TYR A 285 -17.61 17.04 10.18
N GLU A 286 -18.04 17.51 11.35
CA GLU A 286 -18.66 18.82 11.50
C GLU A 286 -17.68 19.92 11.14
N GLU A 287 -16.49 19.91 11.74
CA GLU A 287 -15.49 20.92 11.47
C GLU A 287 -14.78 20.69 10.13
N ALA A 288 -14.55 19.43 9.72
CA ALA A 288 -13.99 19.13 8.41
C ALA A 288 -14.85 19.68 7.26
N THR A 289 -16.17 19.40 7.30
CA THR A 289 -17.09 19.88 6.26
C THR A 289 -17.21 21.40 6.29
N ARG A 290 -17.21 22.03 7.47
CA ARG A 290 -17.17 23.50 7.61
C ARG A 290 -15.94 24.10 6.91
N ILE A 291 -14.75 23.54 7.13
CA ILE A 291 -13.52 24.05 6.52
C ILE A 291 -13.50 23.82 5.00
N TYR A 292 -13.99 22.68 4.50
CA TYR A 292 -14.11 22.49 3.05
C TYR A 292 -15.09 23.48 2.42
N MET A 293 -16.23 23.76 3.07
CA MET A 293 -17.24 24.70 2.59
C MET A 293 -16.78 26.16 2.60
N ASP A 294 -15.83 26.51 3.48
CA ASP A 294 -15.23 27.86 3.52
C ASP A 294 -14.26 28.13 2.35
N GLN A 295 -13.84 27.08 1.64
CA GLN A 295 -12.99 27.20 0.47
C GLN A 295 -13.80 27.41 -0.81
N GLN A 296 -13.19 28.07 -1.80
CA GLN A 296 -13.77 28.13 -3.14
C GLN A 296 -13.82 26.72 -3.74
N VAL A 297 -14.95 26.34 -4.33
CA VAL A 297 -15.16 25.02 -4.94
C VAL A 297 -14.05 24.65 -5.93
N SER A 298 -13.53 25.62 -6.69
CA SER A 298 -12.43 25.43 -7.66
C SER A 298 -11.08 25.08 -7.04
N LYS A 299 -10.91 25.27 -5.72
CA LYS A 299 -9.69 24.96 -4.97
C LYS A 299 -9.73 23.59 -4.31
N LEU A 300 -10.90 22.97 -4.21
CA LEU A 300 -11.04 21.65 -3.62
C LEU A 300 -10.49 20.58 -4.56
N THR A 301 -9.66 19.70 -4.02
CA THR A 301 -9.19 18.52 -4.76
C THR A 301 -10.31 17.48 -4.89
N PRO A 302 -10.25 16.55 -5.85
CA PRO A 302 -11.19 15.44 -5.96
C PRO A 302 -11.43 14.67 -4.65
N LEU A 303 -10.35 14.42 -3.91
CA LEU A 303 -10.40 13.77 -2.61
C LEU A 303 -11.20 14.60 -1.58
N GLN A 304 -11.01 15.92 -1.57
CA GLN A 304 -11.71 16.82 -0.65
C GLN A 304 -13.19 16.96 -0.99
N VAL A 305 -13.53 17.00 -2.29
CA VAL A 305 -14.93 16.97 -2.77
C VAL A 305 -15.64 15.69 -2.30
N ARG A 306 -14.98 14.53 -2.42
CA ARG A 306 -15.50 13.25 -1.91
C ARG A 306 -15.65 13.24 -0.40
N ARG A 307 -14.64 13.70 0.34
CA ARG A 307 -14.68 13.78 1.82
C ARG A 307 -15.80 14.71 2.29
N LEU A 308 -15.97 15.86 1.64
CA LEU A 308 -17.08 16.77 1.92
C LEU A 308 -18.44 16.08 1.71
N ALA A 309 -18.63 15.41 0.56
CA ALA A 309 -19.85 14.67 0.25
C ALA A 309 -20.18 13.61 1.31
N ILE A 310 -19.21 12.76 1.66
CA ILE A 310 -19.39 11.69 2.65
C ILE A 310 -19.60 12.29 4.05
N GLY A 311 -18.84 13.31 4.43
CA GLY A 311 -18.96 13.98 5.73
C GLY A 311 -20.36 14.56 5.96
N LEU A 312 -20.92 15.24 4.95
CA LEU A 312 -22.30 15.75 5.02
C LEU A 312 -23.32 14.63 5.14
N SER A 313 -23.13 13.53 4.40
CA SER A 313 -23.98 12.35 4.53
C SER A 313 -23.92 11.74 5.95
N ARG A 314 -22.74 11.71 6.59
CA ARG A 314 -22.56 11.20 7.96
C ARG A 314 -23.22 12.10 9.00
N LEU A 315 -23.20 13.42 8.78
CA LEU A 315 -23.88 14.42 9.59
C LEU A 315 -25.39 14.50 9.34
N GLN A 316 -25.94 13.63 8.50
CA GLN A 316 -27.36 13.65 8.09
C GLN A 316 -27.80 14.95 7.38
N LYS A 317 -26.85 15.73 6.86
CA LYS A 317 -27.10 16.93 6.05
C LYS A 317 -27.31 16.53 4.58
N HIS A 318 -28.28 15.66 4.34
CA HIS A 318 -28.45 14.95 3.07
C HIS A 318 -28.76 15.88 1.88
N ALA A 319 -29.52 16.96 2.10
CA ALA A 319 -29.81 17.96 1.07
C ALA A 319 -28.55 18.72 0.62
N GLU A 320 -27.66 19.06 1.56
CA GLU A 320 -26.38 19.69 1.25
C GLU A 320 -25.42 18.71 0.57
N ALA A 321 -25.48 17.43 0.95
CA ALA A 321 -24.63 16.38 0.38
C ALA A 321 -24.92 16.11 -1.11
N GLU A 322 -26.16 16.30 -1.60
CA GLU A 322 -26.58 15.90 -2.96
C GLU A 322 -25.66 16.46 -4.06
N MET A 323 -25.36 17.76 -3.99
CA MET A 323 -24.52 18.43 -4.99
C MET A 323 -23.11 17.84 -4.99
N TRP A 324 -22.52 17.67 -3.80
CA TRP A 324 -21.15 17.18 -3.63
C TRP A 324 -21.03 15.70 -3.99
N ILE A 325 -22.05 14.88 -3.68
CA ILE A 325 -22.17 13.49 -4.11
C ILE A 325 -22.15 13.41 -5.64
N THR A 326 -22.95 14.23 -6.31
CA THR A 326 -23.02 14.25 -7.78
C THR A 326 -21.68 14.63 -8.40
N MET A 327 -21.01 15.65 -7.83
CA MET A 327 -19.68 16.05 -8.27
C MET A 327 -18.62 14.96 -8.05
N ALA A 328 -18.65 14.31 -6.88
CA ALA A 328 -17.68 13.28 -6.52
C ALA A 328 -17.84 12.01 -7.37
N LEU A 329 -19.09 11.56 -7.62
CA LEU A 329 -19.37 10.39 -8.46
C LEU A 329 -18.93 10.60 -9.92
N GLY A 330 -18.92 11.84 -10.41
CA GLY A 330 -18.40 12.17 -11.74
C GLY A 330 -16.88 12.05 -11.87
N GLN A 331 -16.15 11.87 -10.76
CA GLN A 331 -14.68 11.77 -10.74
C GLN A 331 -14.22 10.36 -10.37
N GLU A 332 -14.75 9.81 -9.27
CA GLU A 332 -14.37 8.48 -8.78
C GLU A 332 -15.51 7.86 -7.98
N GLU A 333 -15.83 6.60 -8.26
CA GLU A 333 -17.02 5.93 -7.75
C GLU A 333 -16.71 4.98 -6.59
N THR A 334 -16.03 5.42 -5.53
CA THR A 334 -15.62 4.47 -4.47
C THR A 334 -16.82 3.84 -3.72
N PRO A 335 -16.72 2.62 -3.17
CA PRO A 335 -17.81 1.99 -2.42
C PRO A 335 -18.33 2.85 -1.26
N GLU A 336 -17.45 3.53 -0.54
CA GLU A 336 -17.82 4.45 0.54
C GLU A 336 -18.67 5.63 0.03
N LEU A 337 -18.28 6.22 -1.10
CA LEU A 337 -19.03 7.31 -1.72
C LEU A 337 -20.38 6.84 -2.26
N VAL A 338 -20.42 5.67 -2.91
CA VAL A 338 -21.68 5.07 -3.39
C VAL A 338 -22.64 4.81 -2.24
N ARG A 339 -22.16 4.30 -1.10
CA ARG A 339 -22.99 4.12 0.10
C ARG A 339 -23.53 5.45 0.62
N ALA A 340 -22.67 6.46 0.76
CA ALA A 340 -23.07 7.80 1.19
C ALA A 340 -24.10 8.44 0.24
N ALA A 341 -23.92 8.21 -1.08
CA ALA A 341 -24.85 8.63 -2.11
C ALA A 341 -26.23 8.00 -1.91
N LEU A 342 -26.29 6.68 -1.81
CA LEU A 342 -27.54 5.94 -1.64
C LEU A 342 -28.28 6.34 -0.35
N VAL A 343 -27.55 6.46 0.77
CA VAL A 343 -28.13 6.92 2.05
C VAL A 343 -28.72 8.31 1.91
N SER A 344 -27.96 9.26 1.36
CA SER A 344 -28.42 10.65 1.26
C SER A 344 -29.56 10.80 0.26
N LEU A 345 -29.47 10.18 -0.92
CA LEU A 345 -30.50 10.25 -1.96
C LEU A 345 -31.82 9.62 -1.49
N LYS A 346 -31.76 8.52 -0.74
CA LYS A 346 -32.94 7.90 -0.12
C LYS A 346 -33.56 8.82 0.92
N ALA A 347 -32.75 9.48 1.75
CA ALA A 347 -33.22 10.41 2.78
C ALA A 347 -33.88 11.68 2.20
N ILE A 348 -33.52 12.10 0.98
CA ILE A 348 -34.14 13.24 0.28
C ILE A 348 -35.13 12.80 -0.81
N GLU A 349 -35.61 11.55 -0.76
CA GLU A 349 -36.67 11.00 -1.62
C GLU A 349 -36.36 11.04 -3.14
N LYS A 350 -35.07 10.96 -3.52
CA LYS A 350 -34.62 10.92 -4.92
C LYS A 350 -34.56 9.48 -5.45
N GLN A 351 -35.68 8.77 -5.43
CA GLN A 351 -35.74 7.33 -5.73
C GLN A 351 -35.18 6.97 -7.12
N ASP A 352 -35.44 7.78 -8.15
CA ASP A 352 -34.93 7.53 -9.52
C ASP A 352 -33.38 7.43 -9.55
N LYS A 353 -32.69 8.29 -8.80
CA LYS A 353 -31.22 8.29 -8.70
C LYS A 353 -30.71 7.11 -7.85
N VAL A 354 -31.47 6.72 -6.83
CA VAL A 354 -31.17 5.53 -6.03
C VAL A 354 -31.22 4.30 -6.93
N ASP A 355 -32.30 4.12 -7.70
CA ASP A 355 -32.49 2.97 -8.59
C ASP A 355 -31.39 2.92 -9.67
N GLU A 356 -31.00 4.07 -10.23
CA GLU A 356 -29.88 4.16 -11.17
C GLU A 356 -28.55 3.67 -10.56
N LEU A 357 -28.20 4.15 -9.36
CA LEU A 357 -26.97 3.73 -8.67
C LEU A 357 -27.01 2.25 -8.28
N CYS A 358 -28.14 1.78 -7.74
CA CYS A 358 -28.32 0.37 -7.39
C CYS A 358 -28.13 -0.52 -8.61
N GLN A 359 -28.78 -0.18 -9.73
CA GLN A 359 -28.66 -0.94 -10.97
C GLN A 359 -27.23 -0.88 -11.55
N LYS A 360 -26.56 0.25 -11.45
CA LYS A 360 -25.20 0.45 -11.98
C LYS A 360 -24.15 -0.44 -11.32
N PHE A 361 -24.28 -0.68 -10.02
CA PHE A 361 -23.28 -1.42 -9.24
C PHE A 361 -23.70 -2.83 -8.80
N LYS A 362 -24.94 -3.28 -9.07
CA LYS A 362 -25.51 -4.54 -8.56
C LYS A 362 -24.66 -5.80 -8.79
N ASP A 363 -23.94 -5.87 -9.91
CA ASP A 363 -23.16 -7.05 -10.31
C ASP A 363 -21.68 -6.94 -9.89
N ARG A 364 -21.30 -5.85 -9.20
CA ARG A 364 -19.92 -5.61 -8.77
C ARG A 364 -19.73 -6.03 -7.32
N ALA A 365 -18.96 -7.09 -7.12
CA ALA A 365 -18.76 -7.71 -5.81
C ALA A 365 -18.19 -6.72 -4.77
N GLU A 366 -17.31 -5.80 -5.17
CA GLU A 366 -16.72 -4.81 -4.26
C GLU A 366 -17.71 -3.74 -3.76
N TYR A 367 -18.91 -3.65 -4.34
CA TYR A 367 -19.97 -2.71 -3.91
C TYR A 367 -21.07 -3.39 -3.09
N LYS A 368 -20.97 -4.70 -2.83
CA LYS A 368 -22.03 -5.45 -2.13
C LYS A 368 -22.46 -4.80 -0.82
N GLU A 369 -21.51 -4.35 0.01
CA GLU A 369 -21.81 -3.64 1.26
C GLU A 369 -22.29 -2.20 1.03
N ALA A 370 -21.80 -1.54 -0.01
CA ALA A 370 -22.24 -0.19 -0.37
C ALA A 370 -23.71 -0.15 -0.81
N LEU A 371 -24.19 -1.25 -1.41
CA LEU A 371 -25.55 -1.43 -1.93
C LEU A 371 -26.58 -1.86 -0.88
N GLU A 372 -26.21 -2.04 0.39
CA GLU A 372 -27.18 -2.33 1.46
C GLU A 372 -28.42 -1.41 1.45
N PRO A 373 -28.29 -0.08 1.21
CA PRO A 373 -29.46 0.81 1.20
C PRO A 373 -30.45 0.56 0.04
N CYS A 374 -30.05 -0.18 -1.00
CA CYS A 374 -30.89 -0.56 -2.14
C CYS A 374 -31.92 -1.65 -1.79
N ASN A 375 -31.69 -2.42 -0.73
CA ASN A 375 -32.53 -3.54 -0.35
C ASN A 375 -33.75 -3.06 0.46
N GLY A 376 -34.66 -2.30 -0.18
CA GLY A 376 -35.93 -1.84 0.40
C GLY A 376 -35.81 -1.03 1.71
N PRO A 377 -36.91 -0.50 2.26
CA PRO A 377 -36.97 -0.08 3.65
C PRO A 377 -36.99 -1.25 4.63
#